data_AF-A0A0S8FVR8-F1
#
_entry.id   AF-A0A0S8FVR8-F1
#
_cell.length_a   1.000
_cell.length_b   1.000
_cell.length_c   1.000
_cell.angle_alpha   90.00
_cell.angle_beta   90.00
_cell.angle_gamma   90.00
#
_symmetry.space_group_name_H-M   'P 1'
#
loop_
_entity.id
_entity.type
_entity.pdbx_description
1 polymer ?
#
loop_
_entity_poly.entity_id
_entity_poly.type
_entity_poly.pdbx_seq_one_letter_code
_entity_poly.pdbx_strand_id
1 'polypeptide(L)' 'MVNFHKVLISTAIVFTLGFAVWSGWAYSGTGEFWALASAVGFGIATIALVLYLKNLKRFLGE' A
#
# COMPACT_ATOMS: atom_id res chain seq x y z
N MET A 1 7.57 9.57 19.26
CA MET A 1 6.49 8.70 18.74
C MET A 1 6.27 8.82 17.22
N VAL A 2 6.43 10.01 16.61
CA VAL A 2 6.20 10.26 15.18
C VAL A 2 7.11 9.45 14.23
N ASN A 3 8.39 9.25 14.58
CA ASN A 3 9.32 8.53 13.70
C ASN A 3 9.03 7.02 13.63
N PHE A 4 8.64 6.39 14.74
CA PHE A 4 8.29 4.97 14.75
C PHE A 4 7.06 4.67 13.89
N HIS A 5 6.02 5.51 14.00
CA HIS A 5 4.83 5.40 13.15
C HIS A 5 5.17 5.57 11.67
N LYS A 6 6.04 6.54 11.33
CA LYS A 6 6.53 6.71 9.94
C LYS A 6 7.23 5.46 9.42
N VAL A 7 8.03 4.78 10.25
CA VAL A 7 8.69 3.52 9.87
C VAL A 7 7.65 2.44 9.60
N LEU A 8 6.68 2.22 10.50
CA LEU A 8 5.62 1.24 10.32
C LEU A 8 4.80 1.47 9.04
N ILE A 9 4.41 2.72 8.79
CA ILE A 9 3.66 3.09 7.59
C ILE A 9 4.51 2.90 6.33
N SER A 10 5.79 3.26 6.38
CA SER A 10 6.70 3.07 5.25
C SER A 10 6.88 1.58 4.92
N THR A 11 7.04 0.73 5.93
CA THR A 11 7.11 -0.72 5.73
C THR A 11 5.79 -1.28 5.19
N ALA A 12 4.65 -0.78 5.67
CA ALA A 12 3.34 -1.18 5.16
C ALA A 12 3.17 -0.78 3.70
N ILE A 13 3.59 0.43 3.29
CA ILE A 13 3.58 0.89 1.90
C ILE A 13 4.39 -0.06 1.00
N VAL A 14 5.62 -0.39 1.40
CA VAL A 14 6.48 -1.29 0.61
C VAL A 14 5.84 -2.67 0.47
N PHE A 15 5.27 -3.19 1.55
CA PHE A 15 4.59 -4.48 1.55
C PHE A 15 3.36 -4.48 0.64
N THR A 16 2.44 -3.52 0.80
CA THR A 16 1.23 -3.45 -0.02
C THR A 16 1.57 -3.17 -1.47
N LEU A 17 2.59 -2.36 -1.76
CA LEU A 17 3.05 -2.12 -3.13
C LEU A 17 3.60 -3.40 -3.76
N GLY A 18 4.45 -4.13 -3.03
CA GLY A 18 5.00 -5.40 -3.49
C GLY A 18 3.91 -6.43 -3.78
N PHE A 19 2.92 -6.56 -2.89
CA PHE A 19 1.79 -7.46 -3.09
C PHE A 19 0.88 -7.03 -4.24
N ALA A 20 0.67 -5.73 -4.45
CA ALA A 20 -0.09 -5.23 -5.59
C ALA A 20 0.58 -5.60 -6.92
N VAL A 21 1.90 -5.40 -7.02
CA VAL A 21 2.69 -5.75 -8.20
C VAL A 21 2.70 -7.26 -8.42
N TRP A 22 2.97 -8.04 -7.38
CA TRP A 22 3.03 -9.49 -7.48
C TRP A 22 1.67 -10.10 -7.88
N SER A 23 0.56 -9.63 -7.28
CA SER A 23 -0.78 -10.11 -7.61
C SER A 23 -1.19 -9.70 -9.04
N GLY A 24 -0.78 -8.51 -9.50
CA GLY A 24 -0.97 -8.08 -10.87
C GLY A 24 -0.20 -8.94 -11.88
N TRP A 25 1.04 -9.31 -11.53
CA TRP A 25 1.82 -10.25 -12.34
C TRP A 25 1.19 -11.65 -12.34
N ALA A 26 0.73 -12.15 -11.18
CA ALA A 26 0.00 -13.42 -11.11
C ALA A 26 -1.26 -13.41 -11.99
N TYR A 27 -2.04 -12.33 -11.95
CA TYR A 27 -3.22 -12.17 -12.82
C TYR A 27 -2.86 -12.20 -14.30
N SER A 28 -1.72 -11.61 -14.71
CA SER A 28 -1.29 -11.67 -16.11
C SER A 28 -0.98 -13.10 -16.61
N GLY A 29 -0.62 -14.01 -15.71
CA GLY A 29 -0.35 -15.42 -16.04
C GLY A 29 -1.57 -16.33 -15.91
N THR A 30 -2.49 -16.05 -14.97
CA THR A 30 -3.60 -16.96 -14.64
C THR A 30 -4.98 -16.45 -15.04
N GLY A 31 -5.15 -15.14 -15.21
CA GLY A 31 -6.46 -14.51 -15.42
C GLY A 31 -7.42 -14.63 -14.24
N GLU A 32 -6.95 -15.04 -13.06
CA GLU A 32 -7.80 -15.30 -11.91
C GLU A 32 -8.37 -14.02 -11.29
N PHE A 33 -9.69 -13.98 -11.10
CA PHE A 33 -10.38 -12.85 -10.50
C PHE A 33 -9.80 -12.45 -9.13
N TRP A 34 -9.44 -13.43 -8.28
CA TRP A 34 -8.89 -13.16 -6.96
C TRP A 34 -7.52 -12.47 -7.01
N ALA A 35 -6.66 -12.85 -7.96
CA ALA A 35 -5.38 -12.16 -8.17
C ALA A 35 -5.58 -10.69 -8.57
N LEU A 36 -6.56 -10.42 -9.45
CA LEU A 36 -6.92 -9.06 -9.83
C LEU A 36 -7.48 -8.26 -8.64
N ALA A 37 -8.43 -8.84 -7.90
CA ALA A 37 -9.04 -8.21 -6.74
C ALA A 37 -8.00 -7.86 -5.67
N SER A 38 -7.04 -8.78 -5.40
CA SER A 38 -5.92 -8.53 -4.51
C SER A 38 -4.99 -7.43 -5.03
N ALA A 39 -4.64 -7.44 -6.33
CA ALA A 39 -3.80 -6.41 -6.92
C ALA A 39 -4.40 -5.00 -6.75
N VAL A 40 -5.70 -4.86 -7.03
CA VAL A 40 -6.43 -3.60 -6.88
C VAL A 40 -6.53 -3.21 -5.41
N GLY A 41 -6.92 -4.14 -4.53
CA GLY A 41 -7.07 -3.87 -3.10
C GLY A 41 -5.76 -3.38 -2.46
N PHE A 42 -4.65 -4.07 -2.72
CA PHE A 42 -3.33 -3.66 -2.24
C PHE A 42 -2.84 -2.37 -2.91
N GLY A 43 -3.18 -2.13 -4.18
CA GLY A 43 -2.89 -0.87 -4.86
C GLY A 43 -3.58 0.32 -4.20
N ILE A 44 -4.88 0.20 -3.88
CA ILE A 44 -5.65 1.21 -3.15
C ILE A 44 -5.04 1.44 -1.76
N ALA A 45 -4.73 0.38 -1.02
CA ALA A 45 -4.12 0.49 0.31
C ALA A 45 -2.78 1.23 0.26
N THR A 46 -1.95 0.94 -0.75
CA THR A 46 -0.67 1.62 -0.97
C THR A 46 -0.87 3.12 -1.18
N ILE A 47 -1.80 3.51 -2.07
CA ILE A 47 -2.09 4.91 -2.35
C ILE A 47 -2.60 5.61 -1.09
N ALA A 48 -3.53 4.98 -0.35
CA ALA A 48 -4.07 5.52 0.89
C ALA A 48 -2.97 5.77 1.93
N LEU A 49 -2.07 4.81 2.12
CA LEU A 49 -0.95 4.93 3.06
C LEU A 49 0.08 5.98 2.63
N VAL A 50 0.38 6.09 1.33
CA VAL A 50 1.27 7.15 0.81
C VAL A 50 0.65 8.53 1.03
N LEU A 51 -0.65 8.71 0.75
CA LEU A 51 -1.35 9.96 0.99
C LEU A 51 -1.40 10.29 2.49
N TYR A 52 -1.63 9.28 3.33
CA TYR A 52 -1.58 9.43 4.78
C TYR A 52 -0.19 9.87 5.24
N LEU A 53 0.88 9.21 4.78
CA LEU A 53 2.26 9.53 5.14
C LEU A 53 2.65 10.95 4.71
N LYS A 54 2.25 11.37 3.50
CA LYS A 54 2.49 12.73 2.99
C LYS A 54 1.76 13.78 3.82
N ASN A 55 0.54 13.47 4.28
CA ASN A 55 -0.29 14.37 5.07
C ASN A 55 -0.10 14.22 6.58
N LEU A 56 0.87 13.43 7.06
CA LEU A 56 1.10 13.19 8.49
C LEU A 56 1.23 14.49 9.28
N LYS A 57 1.91 15.52 8.74
CA LYS A 57 2.04 16.82 9.40
C LYS A 57 0.68 17.50 9.65
N ARG A 58 -0.25 17.39 8.69
CA ARG A 58 -1.61 17.95 8.80
C ARG A 58 -2.48 17.21 9.82
N PHE A 59 -2.27 15.90 10.00
CA PHE A 59 -3.03 15.11 10.98
C PHE A 59 -2.42 15.14 12.39
N LEU A 60 -1.10 15.36 12.51
CA LEU A 60 -0.42 15.51 13.80
C LEU A 60 -0.44 16.94 14.37
N GLY A 61 -0.90 17.92 13.59
CA GLY A 61 -1.15 19.28 14.09
C GLY A 61 0.11 20.03 14.56
N GLU A 62 1.25 19.83 13.89
CA GLU A 62 2.40 20.75 14.01
C GLU A 62 2.31 21.89 12.99
#